data_AF-D2W0D0-F1
#
_entry.id   AF-D2W0D0-F1
#
_cell.length_a   1.000
_cell.length_b   1.000
_cell.length_c   1.000
_cell.angle_alpha   90.00
_cell.angle_beta   90.00
_cell.angle_gamma   90.00
#
_symmetry.space_group_name_H-M   'P 1'
#
loop_
_entity.id
_entity.type
_entity.pdbx_description
1 polymer ?
#
loop_
_entity_poly.entity_id
_entity_poly.type
_entity_poly.pdbx_seq_one_letter_code
_entity_poly.pdbx_strand_id
1 'polypeptide(L)'
;MWSSSPSTGSNNISINTSNINTSSTTSNSMLKDVKNMKEEEIASLEQETMMKELRHLLYDIVPQQWSKIINEIQQAVGLLGGEVKHLQSMENNSNNNSNNNNQQPTSTIASSSDQQQDNPKDEPQTPSTPGIPATPTKFNATNSFRAKNNAERIQLHINDQNHAILKGYLLVDGYRILGGKINFKLHKMKQSCEAEIRPNDPYTLSQIQRAHHMADYALNKMKNIDIEKYSENSNIVLEGDDEVDLMNSTYLSKTTSKIERDVTTILTILERVMILVQQGREQLTTYGGLRFLTDEYRLSSSISEKANIELLQQSFHPRLPKETLIEFSITNAQLHVGVYGLSYTSIATSSVTQLKNSNLSSDSRHRHFITEDNEIGYFSEEYISKITVASFSSGLDHLTNAFKMCSRLRNLLTTHGLY
;
A
#
# COMPACT_ATOMS: atom_id res chain seq x y z
N MET A 1 53.82 -4.53 -27.13
CA MET A 1 54.39 -5.90 -27.05
C MET A 1 53.27 -6.83 -27.45
N TRP A 2 53.25 -7.24 -28.73
CA TRP A 2 53.49 -8.63 -29.20
C TRP A 2 52.38 -9.58 -28.67
N SER A 3 51.60 -10.32 -29.45
CA SER A 3 51.64 -10.71 -30.87
C SER A 3 50.40 -11.60 -31.10
N SER A 4 49.59 -11.35 -32.13
CA SER A 4 49.47 -12.17 -33.35
C SER A 4 48.64 -13.46 -33.24
N SER A 5 47.55 -13.49 -34.01
CA SER A 5 46.93 -14.71 -34.55
C SER A 5 47.93 -15.52 -35.41
N PRO A 6 47.64 -16.80 -35.72
CA PRO A 6 47.36 -17.07 -37.13
C PRO A 6 46.30 -18.14 -37.41
N SER A 7 45.65 -17.93 -38.54
CA SER A 7 44.96 -18.91 -39.39
C SER A 7 45.93 -19.93 -40.00
N THR A 8 45.46 -21.15 -40.22
CA THR A 8 45.73 -22.05 -41.37
C THR A 8 44.70 -23.18 -41.24
N GLY A 9 44.15 -23.79 -42.27
CA GLY A 9 44.60 -24.01 -43.64
C GLY A 9 44.16 -25.43 -43.98
N SER A 10 43.37 -25.55 -45.05
CA SER A 10 42.69 -26.74 -45.53
C SER A 10 43.57 -27.99 -45.68
N ASN A 11 42.96 -29.18 -45.60
CA ASN A 11 43.38 -30.31 -46.42
C ASN A 11 42.17 -31.15 -46.86
N ASN A 12 41.87 -31.05 -48.15
CA ASN A 12 41.09 -32.00 -48.93
C ASN A 12 41.87 -33.32 -49.00
N ILE A 13 41.23 -34.42 -48.62
CA ILE A 13 41.64 -35.76 -49.04
C ILE A 13 40.46 -36.39 -49.77
N SER A 14 40.57 -36.41 -51.09
CA SER A 14 39.73 -37.21 -51.98
C SER A 14 40.22 -38.66 -51.93
N ILE A 15 39.44 -39.56 -51.33
CA ILE A 15 39.60 -41.00 -51.55
C ILE A 15 38.42 -41.47 -52.38
N ASN A 16 38.72 -41.70 -53.64
CA ASN A 16 37.91 -42.40 -54.60
C ASN A 16 37.98 -43.90 -54.24
N THR A 17 36.88 -44.49 -53.79
CA THR A 17 36.73 -45.95 -53.77
C THR A 17 35.44 -46.34 -54.47
N SER A 18 35.65 -47.18 -55.45
CA SER A 18 34.74 -47.76 -56.42
C SER A 18 33.57 -48.53 -55.81
N ASN A 19 32.42 -48.38 -56.46
CA ASN A 19 31.30 -49.30 -56.57
C ASN A 19 31.53 -50.72 -56.00
N ILE A 20 30.75 -51.06 -54.98
CA ILE A 20 30.18 -52.40 -54.82
C ILE A 20 28.66 -52.23 -54.65
N ASN A 21 27.94 -52.40 -55.75
CA ASN A 21 26.51 -52.65 -55.76
C ASN A 21 26.29 -54.03 -55.11
N THR A 22 25.81 -54.04 -53.86
CA THR A 22 25.07 -55.19 -53.33
C THR A 22 23.80 -54.67 -52.65
N SER A 23 22.69 -55.08 -53.24
CA SER A 23 21.31 -54.86 -52.86
C SER A 23 21.06 -55.23 -51.39
N SER A 24 20.74 -54.22 -50.55
CA SER A 24 20.06 -54.40 -49.25
C SER A 24 19.31 -53.12 -48.84
N THR A 25 18.50 -52.59 -49.76
CA THR A 25 17.70 -51.37 -49.55
C THR A 25 16.28 -51.73 -49.10
N THR A 26 16.13 -52.20 -47.86
CA THR A 26 14.81 -52.25 -47.19
C THR A 26 14.88 -52.26 -45.65
N SER A 27 16.02 -52.64 -45.05
CA SER A 27 16.10 -52.77 -43.58
C SER A 27 16.53 -51.49 -42.83
N ASN A 28 17.11 -50.49 -43.52
CA ASN A 28 17.53 -49.22 -42.90
C ASN A 28 16.43 -48.14 -42.85
N SER A 29 15.36 -48.25 -43.66
CA SER A 29 14.21 -47.34 -43.51
C SER A 29 13.37 -47.75 -42.30
N MET A 30 13.06 -49.05 -42.15
CA MET A 30 12.30 -49.54 -40.99
C MET A 30 12.93 -49.18 -39.63
N LEU A 31 14.26 -49.20 -39.51
CA LEU A 31 14.95 -48.78 -38.28
C LEU A 31 14.88 -47.26 -38.02
N LYS A 32 14.87 -46.43 -39.08
CA LYS A 32 14.64 -44.98 -38.95
C LYS A 32 13.19 -44.66 -38.64
N ASP A 33 12.26 -45.39 -39.26
CA ASP A 33 10.82 -45.23 -39.06
C ASP A 33 10.43 -45.62 -37.62
N VAL A 34 11.01 -46.71 -37.09
CA VAL A 34 10.83 -47.12 -35.67
C VAL A 34 11.47 -46.12 -34.69
N LYS A 35 12.62 -45.50 -35.05
CA LYS A 35 13.24 -44.48 -34.20
C LYS A 35 12.43 -43.19 -34.17
N ASN A 36 11.94 -42.74 -35.32
CA ASN A 36 11.09 -41.55 -35.43
C ASN A 36 9.76 -41.74 -34.69
N MET A 37 9.13 -42.91 -34.80
CA MET A 37 7.91 -43.25 -34.05
C MET A 37 8.14 -43.20 -32.54
N LYS A 38 9.28 -43.70 -32.03
CA LYS A 38 9.60 -43.64 -30.60
C LYS A 38 9.90 -42.23 -30.12
N GLU A 39 10.56 -41.41 -30.94
CA GLU A 39 10.80 -39.99 -30.63
C GLU A 39 9.48 -39.20 -30.57
N GLU A 40 8.54 -39.50 -31.47
CA GLU A 40 7.19 -38.91 -31.49
C GLU A 40 6.34 -39.37 -30.28
N GLU A 41 6.44 -40.65 -29.89
CA GLU A 41 5.78 -41.19 -28.70
C GLU A 41 6.31 -40.54 -27.40
N ILE A 42 7.63 -40.39 -27.26
CA ILE A 42 8.25 -39.70 -26.11
C ILE A 42 7.80 -38.24 -26.06
N ALA A 43 7.83 -37.52 -27.17
CA ALA A 43 7.39 -36.13 -27.24
C ALA A 43 5.89 -35.98 -26.87
N SER A 44 5.04 -36.93 -27.30
CA SER A 44 3.63 -36.96 -26.94
C SER A 44 3.41 -37.18 -25.44
N LEU A 45 4.15 -38.10 -24.82
CA LEU A 45 4.06 -38.38 -23.38
C LEU A 45 4.57 -37.21 -22.52
N GLU A 46 5.65 -36.55 -22.96
CA GLU A 46 6.17 -35.33 -22.31
C GLU A 46 5.14 -34.19 -22.38
N GLN A 47 4.51 -34.00 -23.54
CA GLN A 47 3.46 -33.01 -23.73
C GLN A 47 2.22 -33.30 -22.85
N GLU A 48 1.79 -34.56 -22.78
CA GLU A 48 0.66 -34.96 -21.94
C GLU A 48 0.94 -34.72 -20.45
N THR A 49 2.14 -35.08 -19.99
CA THR A 49 2.57 -34.88 -18.61
C THR A 49 2.60 -33.39 -18.27
N MET A 50 3.18 -32.55 -19.15
CA MET A 50 3.20 -31.10 -18.99
C MET A 50 1.79 -30.50 -18.92
N MET A 51 0.88 -30.96 -19.78
CA MET A 51 -0.51 -30.50 -19.79
C MET A 51 -1.27 -30.91 -18.52
N LYS A 52 -0.99 -32.08 -17.96
CA LYS A 52 -1.55 -32.54 -16.69
C LYS A 52 -1.07 -31.68 -15.52
N GLU A 53 0.23 -31.37 -15.47
CA GLU A 53 0.79 -30.46 -14.47
C GLU A 53 0.22 -29.04 -14.59
N LEU A 54 0.10 -28.52 -15.81
CA LEU A 54 -0.46 -27.20 -16.07
C LEU A 54 -1.95 -27.11 -15.68
N ARG A 55 -2.71 -28.19 -15.91
CA ARG A 55 -4.10 -28.32 -15.46
C ARG A 55 -4.19 -28.29 -13.93
N HIS A 56 -3.37 -29.08 -13.24
CA HIS A 56 -3.31 -29.09 -11.78
C HIS A 56 -2.94 -27.72 -11.21
N LEU A 57 -1.94 -27.06 -11.81
CA LEU A 57 -1.54 -25.71 -11.45
C LEU A 57 -2.70 -24.71 -11.58
N LEU A 58 -3.40 -24.71 -12.71
CA LEU A 58 -4.46 -23.76 -13.00
C LEU A 58 -5.73 -23.96 -12.18
N TYR A 59 -6.10 -25.19 -11.89
CA TYR A 59 -7.41 -25.49 -11.31
C TYR A 59 -7.36 -25.80 -9.82
N ASP A 60 -6.20 -26.21 -9.29
CA ASP A 60 -6.06 -26.50 -7.86
C ASP A 60 -5.22 -25.45 -7.15
N ILE A 61 -4.05 -25.10 -7.70
CA ILE A 61 -3.09 -24.22 -7.02
C ILE A 61 -3.49 -22.75 -7.17
N VAL A 62 -3.80 -22.30 -8.40
CA VAL A 62 -4.13 -20.90 -8.67
C VAL A 62 -5.30 -20.40 -7.82
N PRO A 63 -6.48 -21.06 -7.74
CA PRO A 63 -7.60 -20.57 -6.94
C PRO A 63 -7.27 -20.43 -5.44
N GLN A 64 -6.50 -21.38 -4.90
CA GLN A 64 -6.06 -21.33 -3.50
C GLN A 64 -5.11 -20.15 -3.24
N GLN A 65 -4.13 -19.92 -4.12
CA GLN A 65 -3.21 -18.79 -3.98
C GLN A 65 -3.93 -17.46 -4.21
N TRP A 66 -4.85 -17.42 -5.17
CA TRP A 66 -5.66 -16.24 -5.46
C TRP A 66 -6.46 -15.78 -4.24
N SER A 67 -7.15 -16.71 -3.59
CA SER A 67 -7.93 -16.45 -2.38
C SER A 67 -7.06 -15.92 -1.24
N LYS A 68 -5.85 -16.49 -1.06
CA LYS A 68 -4.89 -16.00 -0.07
C LYS A 68 -4.42 -14.57 -0.36
N ILE A 69 -4.13 -14.25 -1.63
CA ILE A 69 -3.75 -12.90 -2.05
C ILE A 69 -4.92 -11.92 -1.81
N ILE A 70 -6.17 -12.31 -2.15
CA ILE A 70 -7.36 -11.49 -1.88
C ILE A 70 -7.43 -11.16 -0.40
N ASN A 71 -7.27 -12.16 0.46
CA ASN A 71 -7.34 -11.99 1.91
C ASN A 71 -6.28 -11.01 2.42
N GLU A 72 -5.02 -11.16 2.00
CA GLU A 72 -3.94 -10.23 2.38
C GLU A 72 -4.25 -8.78 1.96
N ILE A 73 -4.67 -8.56 0.70
CA ILE A 73 -5.03 -7.22 0.23
C ILE A 73 -6.24 -6.67 0.99
N GLN A 74 -7.25 -7.50 1.28
CA GLN A 74 -8.44 -7.09 2.02
C GLN A 74 -8.12 -6.68 3.47
N GLN A 75 -7.20 -7.39 4.14
CA GLN A 75 -6.72 -6.99 5.46
C GLN A 75 -6.01 -5.63 5.40
N ALA A 76 -5.15 -5.41 4.39
CA ALA A 76 -4.49 -4.11 4.19
C ALA A 76 -5.51 -2.98 3.97
N VAL A 77 -6.53 -3.19 3.14
CA VAL A 77 -7.60 -2.20 2.89
C VAL A 77 -8.33 -1.85 4.20
N GLY A 78 -8.75 -2.84 4.99
CA GLY A 78 -9.44 -2.60 6.26
C GLY A 78 -8.60 -1.79 7.26
N LEU A 79 -7.30 -2.12 7.38
CA LEU A 79 -6.37 -1.43 8.27
C LEU A 79 -6.09 0.00 7.85
N LEU A 80 -5.84 0.25 6.56
CA LEU A 80 -5.52 1.58 6.03
C LEU A 80 -6.76 2.48 5.92
N GLY A 81 -7.95 1.91 5.76
CA GLY A 81 -9.22 2.63 5.68
C GLY A 81 -9.82 3.01 7.03
N GLY A 82 -9.40 2.37 8.12
CA GLY A 82 -9.99 2.56 9.47
C GLY A 82 -11.27 1.75 9.71
N GLU A 83 -11.80 1.10 8.66
CA GLU A 83 -12.93 0.19 8.76
C GLU A 83 -12.46 -1.24 9.09
N VAL A 84 -11.83 -1.44 10.25
CA VAL A 84 -11.67 -2.81 10.77
C VAL A 84 -13.00 -3.24 11.37
N LYS A 85 -13.96 -3.60 10.51
CA LYS A 85 -15.07 -4.45 10.95
C LYS A 85 -14.46 -5.78 11.35
N HIS A 86 -14.81 -6.24 12.55
CA HIS A 86 -14.35 -7.44 13.25
C HIS A 86 -14.43 -8.71 12.36
N LEU A 87 -13.48 -8.90 11.44
CA LEU A 87 -13.38 -10.04 10.52
C LEU A 87 -13.00 -11.35 11.22
N GLN A 88 -12.71 -11.32 12.52
CA GLN A 88 -12.42 -12.51 13.33
C GLN A 88 -13.66 -13.25 13.89
N SER A 89 -14.90 -12.92 13.48
CA SER A 89 -16.10 -13.57 14.04
C SER A 89 -16.86 -14.51 13.10
N MET A 90 -16.41 -14.74 11.86
CA MET A 90 -17.16 -15.56 10.88
C MET A 90 -16.60 -16.96 10.58
N GLU A 91 -15.53 -17.42 11.24
CA GLU A 91 -15.04 -18.79 11.03
C GLU A 91 -15.56 -19.86 12.01
N ASN A 92 -16.43 -19.52 12.98
CA ASN A 92 -16.82 -20.49 14.03
C ASN A 92 -18.32 -20.54 14.40
N ASN A 93 -19.24 -20.34 13.45
CA ASN A 93 -20.67 -20.59 13.74
C ASN A 93 -21.45 -21.08 12.51
N SER A 94 -21.02 -22.20 11.93
CA SER A 94 -21.90 -23.08 11.15
C SER A 94 -22.18 -24.34 11.96
N ASN A 95 -23.11 -24.24 12.91
CA ASN A 95 -23.96 -25.34 13.39
C ASN A 95 -24.90 -24.80 14.48
N ASN A 96 -26.09 -24.34 14.07
CA ASN A 96 -27.37 -24.83 14.60
C ASN A 96 -28.56 -23.92 14.21
N ASN A 97 -29.60 -24.59 13.73
CA ASN A 97 -31.02 -24.23 13.78
C ASN A 97 -31.56 -23.07 12.93
N SER A 98 -31.97 -23.46 11.72
CA SER A 98 -33.23 -22.99 11.14
C SER A 98 -34.40 -23.78 11.72
N ASN A 99 -35.32 -23.13 12.44
CA ASN A 99 -36.75 -23.17 12.10
C ASN A 99 -37.63 -22.28 13.02
N ASN A 100 -38.20 -21.27 12.35
CA ASN A 100 -39.62 -20.88 12.31
C ASN A 100 -40.36 -20.25 13.51
N ASN A 101 -40.86 -19.04 13.18
CA ASN A 101 -42.22 -18.51 13.37
C ASN A 101 -42.62 -18.14 14.82
N ASN A 102 -43.24 -17.00 15.10
CA ASN A 102 -44.26 -16.30 14.31
C ASN A 102 -44.56 -14.90 14.92
N GLN A 103 -45.23 -14.06 14.12
CA GLN A 103 -46.19 -13.02 14.54
C GLN A 103 -45.71 -11.62 15.00
N GLN A 104 -45.72 -10.72 14.01
CA GLN A 104 -46.39 -9.40 14.01
C GLN A 104 -47.78 -9.43 14.72
N PRO A 105 -48.49 -8.30 15.03
CA PRO A 105 -48.37 -6.96 14.41
C PRO A 105 -48.63 -5.70 15.30
N THR A 106 -48.41 -4.54 14.65
CA THR A 106 -49.19 -3.27 14.72
C THR A 106 -49.38 -2.49 16.02
N SER A 107 -48.98 -1.21 15.98
CA SER A 107 -49.84 0.01 16.06
C SER A 107 -48.97 1.23 16.46
N THR A 108 -49.27 2.52 16.27
CA THR A 108 -50.17 3.36 15.46
C THR A 108 -49.96 4.81 15.97
N ILE A 109 -49.62 5.76 15.09
CA ILE A 109 -50.05 7.19 15.04
C ILE A 109 -49.58 8.25 16.08
N ALA A 110 -49.45 9.47 15.52
CA ALA A 110 -49.46 10.86 16.05
C ALA A 110 -48.12 11.43 16.53
N SER A 111 -47.48 12.40 15.86
CA SER A 111 -47.89 13.69 15.25
C SER A 111 -48.16 14.82 16.24
N SER A 112 -47.60 15.99 15.87
CA SER A 112 -47.82 17.37 16.32
C SER A 112 -47.23 17.83 17.66
N SER A 113 -46.78 19.07 17.85
CA SER A 113 -46.34 20.26 17.06
C SER A 113 -46.35 21.42 18.08
N ASP A 114 -45.51 22.43 17.85
CA ASP A 114 -45.67 23.83 18.33
C ASP A 114 -45.46 24.09 19.85
N GLN A 115 -44.98 25.24 20.35
CA GLN A 115 -44.38 26.47 19.81
C GLN A 115 -43.84 27.30 21.01
N GLN A 116 -42.83 28.13 20.74
CA GLN A 116 -42.63 29.52 21.21
C GLN A 116 -42.32 29.90 22.69
N GLN A 117 -41.21 30.66 22.78
CA GLN A 117 -41.05 32.04 23.30
C GLN A 117 -40.43 32.34 24.68
N ASP A 118 -39.35 33.13 24.56
CA ASP A 118 -38.96 34.37 25.25
C ASP A 118 -38.28 34.40 26.66
N ASN A 119 -37.10 35.05 26.61
CA ASN A 119 -36.14 35.56 27.59
C ASN A 119 -36.71 36.68 28.53
N PRO A 120 -35.91 37.42 29.35
CA PRO A 120 -34.80 37.10 30.28
C PRO A 120 -34.97 37.82 31.66
N LYS A 121 -34.05 37.65 32.64
CA LYS A 121 -33.77 38.68 33.68
C LYS A 121 -32.46 38.47 34.47
N ASP A 122 -31.82 39.60 34.77
CA ASP A 122 -30.48 39.83 35.30
C ASP A 122 -30.28 39.68 36.83
N GLU A 123 -29.02 39.35 37.20
CA GLU A 123 -28.15 39.78 38.34
C GLU A 123 -28.54 39.55 39.83
N PRO A 124 -27.61 39.55 40.83
CA PRO A 124 -26.24 40.14 40.85
C PRO A 124 -25.08 39.31 41.48
N GLN A 125 -23.87 39.84 41.32
CA GLN A 125 -22.57 39.40 41.88
C GLN A 125 -22.42 39.65 43.40
N THR A 126 -21.50 38.91 44.05
CA THR A 126 -20.58 39.45 45.11
C THR A 126 -19.36 38.51 45.32
N PRO A 127 -18.23 39.01 45.90
CA PRO A 127 -16.86 38.49 45.70
C PRO A 127 -16.22 37.86 46.94
N SER A 128 -15.12 37.08 46.80
CA SER A 128 -13.89 37.11 47.66
C SER A 128 -12.83 36.01 47.36
N THR A 129 -11.64 36.47 46.93
CA THR A 129 -10.24 36.22 47.42
C THR A 129 -9.61 34.80 47.59
N PRO A 130 -8.26 34.67 47.67
CA PRO A 130 -7.48 33.63 46.96
C PRO A 130 -6.76 32.62 47.87
N GLY A 131 -6.39 31.45 47.34
CA GLY A 131 -5.57 30.45 48.03
C GLY A 131 -4.71 29.63 47.06
N ILE A 132 -3.40 29.61 47.33
CA ILE A 132 -2.34 28.92 46.57
C ILE A 132 -2.20 27.44 47.04
N PRO A 133 -1.26 26.61 46.51
CA PRO A 133 -1.52 25.39 45.77
C PRO A 133 -1.32 24.10 46.60
N ALA A 134 -1.99 23.00 46.22
CA ALA A 134 -1.68 21.68 46.80
C ALA A 134 -1.55 20.62 45.69
N THR A 135 -0.29 20.23 45.47
CA THR A 135 0.27 18.89 45.16
C THR A 135 -0.41 17.97 44.12
N PRO A 136 0.38 17.36 43.20
CA PRO A 136 -0.13 16.46 42.18
C PRO A 136 -0.55 15.13 42.79
N THR A 137 -1.85 14.86 42.78
CA THR A 137 -2.40 13.53 43.03
C THR A 137 -2.04 12.61 41.86
N LYS A 138 -1.44 11.46 42.20
CA LYS A 138 -1.14 10.36 41.29
C LYS A 138 -2.37 10.02 40.44
N PHE A 139 -2.29 10.24 39.14
CA PHE A 139 -3.33 9.81 38.22
C PHE A 139 -3.08 8.35 37.84
N ASN A 140 -3.84 7.46 38.47
CA ASN A 140 -4.08 6.12 37.93
C ASN A 140 -4.88 6.28 36.63
N ALA A 141 -4.36 5.73 35.53
CA ALA A 141 -5.06 5.68 34.27
C ALA A 141 -6.24 4.70 34.36
N THR A 142 -7.41 5.19 34.74
CA THR A 142 -8.68 4.48 34.51
C THR A 142 -9.20 4.81 33.12
N ASN A 143 -9.09 3.82 32.23
CA ASN A 143 -9.74 3.78 30.92
C ASN A 143 -11.24 4.05 31.06
N SER A 144 -11.75 5.12 30.44
CA SER A 144 -13.18 5.23 30.13
C SER A 144 -13.46 6.37 29.14
N PHE A 145 -13.31 6.06 27.85
CA PHE A 145 -14.26 6.53 26.83
C PHE A 145 -14.41 5.40 25.81
N ARG A 146 -15.58 4.74 25.80
CA ARG A 146 -15.97 3.79 24.75
C ARG A 146 -16.17 4.60 23.45
N ALA A 147 -15.09 4.79 22.69
CA ALA A 147 -15.22 5.09 21.27
C ALA A 147 -15.65 3.79 20.58
N LYS A 148 -16.78 3.81 19.86
CA LYS A 148 -17.19 2.72 18.95
C LYS A 148 -16.27 2.58 17.73
N ASN A 149 -15.18 3.36 17.68
CA ASN A 149 -14.28 3.45 16.55
C ASN A 149 -12.91 2.92 17.01
N ASN A 150 -12.27 2.09 16.19
CA ASN A 150 -10.96 1.49 16.44
C ASN A 150 -9.80 2.50 16.33
N ALA A 151 -10.05 3.77 16.66
CA ALA A 151 -9.09 4.86 16.54
C ALA A 151 -7.94 4.66 17.53
N GLU A 152 -6.72 4.67 17.00
CA GLU A 152 -5.49 4.55 17.76
C GLU A 152 -5.12 5.89 18.40
N ARG A 153 -4.99 5.93 19.74
CA ARG A 153 -4.52 7.11 20.44
C ARG A 153 -2.99 7.10 20.53
N ILE A 154 -2.37 7.95 19.75
CA ILE A 154 -0.92 8.11 19.69
C ILE A 154 -0.49 9.22 20.65
N GLN A 155 0.44 8.93 21.56
CA GLN A 155 1.04 9.95 22.42
C GLN A 155 2.26 10.57 21.73
N LEU A 156 2.36 11.89 21.78
CA LEU A 156 3.48 12.64 21.24
C LEU A 156 4.33 13.17 22.40
N HIS A 157 5.62 12.88 22.39
CA HIS A 157 6.54 13.37 23.40
C HIS A 157 7.96 13.52 22.81
N ILE A 158 8.41 14.77 22.65
CA ILE A 158 9.80 15.11 22.31
C ILE A 158 10.38 15.90 23.48
N ASN A 159 11.55 15.47 23.96
CA ASN A 159 12.35 16.19 24.95
C ASN A 159 13.72 16.55 24.35
N ASP A 160 14.20 17.78 24.59
CA ASP A 160 15.58 18.20 24.34
C ASP A 160 16.20 18.64 25.65
N GLN A 161 17.34 18.06 26.01
CA GLN A 161 18.10 18.42 27.21
C GLN A 161 17.22 18.54 28.48
N ASN A 162 16.28 17.61 28.67
CA ASN A 162 15.29 17.56 29.76
C ASN A 162 14.17 18.61 29.72
N HIS A 163 14.04 19.37 28.63
CA HIS A 163 12.89 20.23 28.37
C HIS A 163 11.94 19.57 27.38
N ALA A 164 10.67 19.50 27.75
CA ALA A 164 9.63 19.04 26.85
C ALA A 164 9.38 20.08 25.76
N ILE A 165 9.78 19.75 24.54
CA ILE A 165 9.59 20.58 23.36
C ILE A 165 8.21 20.34 22.77
N LEU A 166 7.76 19.09 22.74
CA LEU A 166 6.49 18.70 22.14
C LEU A 166 5.81 17.68 23.03
N LYS A 167 4.56 17.95 23.40
CA LYS A 167 3.70 17.08 24.20
C LYS A 167 2.29 17.10 23.65
N GLY A 168 1.72 15.92 23.44
CA GLY A 168 0.37 15.87 22.91
C GLY A 168 -0.15 14.47 22.67
N TYR A 169 -1.26 14.40 21.96
CA TYR A 169 -1.77 13.15 21.43
C TYR A 169 -2.51 13.40 20.11
N LEU A 170 -2.57 12.35 19.29
CA LEU A 170 -3.39 12.27 18.08
C LEU A 170 -4.33 11.06 18.20
N LEU A 171 -5.52 11.16 17.63
CA LEU A 171 -6.46 10.07 17.43
C LEU A 171 -6.48 9.73 15.94
N VAL A 172 -5.91 8.59 15.59
CA VAL A 172 -5.72 8.18 14.19
C VAL A 172 -6.64 7.01 13.87
N ASP A 173 -7.39 7.11 12.78
CA ASP A 173 -8.30 6.08 12.28
C ASP A 173 -8.10 5.92 10.77
N GLY A 174 -7.40 4.86 10.38
CA GLY A 174 -6.95 4.66 9.00
C GLY A 174 -6.16 5.88 8.49
N TYR A 175 -6.55 6.38 7.32
CA TYR A 175 -5.94 7.58 6.72
C TYR A 175 -6.41 8.90 7.35
N ARG A 176 -7.14 8.92 8.47
CA ARG A 176 -7.67 10.16 9.08
C ARG A 176 -7.09 10.40 10.46
N ILE A 177 -6.72 11.64 10.75
CA ILE A 177 -6.54 12.14 12.10
C ILE A 177 -7.88 12.70 12.53
N LEU A 178 -8.60 11.94 13.35
CA LEU A 178 -9.92 12.33 13.85
C LEU A 178 -9.82 13.51 14.82
N GLY A 179 -8.71 13.67 15.50
CA GLY A 179 -8.48 14.81 16.37
C GLY A 179 -7.18 14.68 17.14
N GLY A 180 -6.83 15.69 17.90
CA GLY A 180 -5.63 15.66 18.69
C GLY A 180 -5.24 17.02 19.21
N LYS A 181 -4.41 17.03 20.25
CA LYS A 181 -3.89 18.26 20.86
C LYS A 181 -2.39 18.16 20.94
N ILE A 182 -1.70 19.14 20.37
CA ILE A 182 -0.25 19.27 20.35
C ILE A 182 0.12 20.56 21.07
N ASN A 183 0.95 20.45 22.09
CA ASN A 183 1.55 21.59 22.78
C ASN A 183 3.03 21.55 22.48
N PHE A 184 3.59 22.66 22.05
CA PHE A 184 5.01 22.71 21.74
C PHE A 184 5.64 24.06 22.08
N LYS A 185 6.96 24.04 22.24
CA LYS A 185 7.78 25.19 22.59
C LYS A 185 8.90 25.38 21.58
N LEU A 186 8.91 26.53 20.92
CA LEU A 186 9.98 26.96 20.02
C LEU A 186 10.96 27.84 20.82
N HIS A 187 12.14 27.32 21.12
CA HIS A 187 13.06 27.88 22.11
C HIS A 187 13.72 29.20 21.64
N LYS A 188 14.24 29.25 20.42
CA LYS A 188 14.82 30.42 19.76
C LYS A 188 13.80 31.52 19.58
N MET A 189 12.54 31.16 19.37
CA MET A 189 11.43 32.10 19.24
C MET A 189 10.82 32.51 20.59
N LYS A 190 11.21 31.86 21.69
CA LYS A 190 10.63 32.03 23.03
C LYS A 190 9.10 31.90 23.04
N GLN A 191 8.56 31.06 22.17
CA GLN A 191 7.13 30.91 21.96
C GLN A 191 6.66 29.54 22.42
N SER A 192 5.49 29.50 23.07
CA SER A 192 4.77 28.27 23.37
C SER A 192 3.44 28.32 22.63
N CYS A 193 3.13 27.26 21.90
CA CYS A 193 1.93 27.14 21.10
C CYS A 193 1.13 25.92 21.54
N GLU A 194 -0.19 26.06 21.44
CA GLU A 194 -1.14 24.96 21.55
C GLU A 194 -1.89 24.89 20.22
N ALA A 195 -2.01 23.69 19.67
CA ALA A 195 -2.67 23.43 18.40
C ALA A 195 -3.55 22.19 18.54
N GLU A 196 -4.82 22.30 18.16
CA GLU A 196 -5.79 21.22 18.22
C GLU A 196 -6.40 20.95 16.85
N ILE A 197 -6.48 19.67 16.47
CA ILE A 197 -7.32 19.20 15.37
C ILE A 197 -8.65 18.77 15.98
N ARG A 198 -9.73 19.40 15.56
CA ARG A 198 -11.05 19.17 16.15
C ARG A 198 -11.71 17.91 15.57
N PRO A 199 -12.48 17.15 16.37
CA PRO A 199 -13.26 16.00 15.92
C PRO A 199 -14.17 16.23 14.71
N ASN A 200 -14.67 17.47 14.57
CA ASN A 200 -15.59 17.84 13.51
C ASN A 200 -14.89 18.21 12.19
N ASP A 201 -13.57 18.35 12.20
CA ASP A 201 -12.77 18.69 11.02
C ASP A 201 -11.51 17.80 10.95
N PRO A 202 -11.69 16.51 10.63
CA PRO A 202 -10.60 15.54 10.63
C PRO A 202 -9.62 15.81 9.49
N TYR A 203 -8.33 15.69 9.78
CA TYR A 203 -7.29 15.85 8.76
C TYR A 203 -7.04 14.53 8.03
N THR A 204 -6.93 14.58 6.70
CA THR A 204 -6.65 13.39 5.87
C THR A 204 -5.16 13.25 5.57
N LEU A 205 -4.60 12.09 5.93
CA LEU A 205 -3.25 11.66 5.58
C LEU A 205 -3.23 11.15 4.14
N SER A 206 -3.02 12.06 3.18
CA SER A 206 -3.11 11.77 1.74
C SER A 206 -2.23 10.59 1.27
N GLN A 207 -1.07 10.36 1.88
CA GLN A 207 -0.23 9.18 1.59
C GLN A 207 -0.94 7.87 1.93
N ILE A 208 -1.53 7.77 3.12
CA ILE A 208 -2.27 6.58 3.57
C ILE A 208 -3.53 6.41 2.73
N GLN A 209 -4.23 7.50 2.41
CA GLN A 209 -5.44 7.45 1.58
C GLN A 209 -5.13 6.93 0.17
N ARG A 210 -4.03 7.38 -0.44
CA ARG A 210 -3.58 6.84 -1.74
C ARG A 210 -3.19 5.37 -1.64
N ALA A 211 -2.46 4.97 -0.60
CA ALA A 211 -2.12 3.57 -0.38
C ALA A 211 -3.39 2.69 -0.28
N HIS A 212 -4.38 3.15 0.49
CA HIS A 212 -5.69 2.52 0.61
C HIS A 212 -6.40 2.38 -0.74
N HIS A 213 -6.49 3.45 -1.54
CA HIS A 213 -7.12 3.40 -2.87
C HIS A 213 -6.40 2.45 -3.85
N MET A 214 -5.07 2.40 -3.82
CA MET A 214 -4.30 1.46 -4.66
C MET A 214 -4.57 0.00 -4.26
N ALA A 215 -4.62 -0.28 -2.95
CA ALA A 215 -4.95 -1.60 -2.43
C ALA A 215 -6.39 -2.01 -2.77
N ASP A 216 -7.35 -1.10 -2.59
CA ASP A 216 -8.77 -1.34 -2.91
C ASP A 216 -8.97 -1.58 -4.42
N TYR A 217 -8.31 -0.79 -5.27
CA TYR A 217 -8.36 -1.01 -6.71
C TYR A 217 -7.75 -2.36 -7.11
N ALA A 218 -6.65 -2.78 -6.47
CA ALA A 218 -6.07 -4.10 -6.67
C ALA A 218 -7.03 -5.22 -6.23
N LEU A 219 -7.69 -5.05 -5.08
CA LEU A 219 -8.69 -5.98 -4.57
C LEU A 219 -9.86 -6.16 -5.54
N ASN A 220 -10.42 -5.04 -6.02
CA ASN A 220 -11.51 -5.04 -6.98
C ASN A 220 -11.11 -5.68 -8.30
N LYS A 221 -9.87 -5.48 -8.76
CA LYS A 221 -9.35 -6.19 -9.94
C LYS A 221 -9.35 -7.70 -9.76
N MET A 222 -8.98 -8.19 -8.58
CA MET A 222 -8.93 -9.63 -8.31
C MET A 222 -10.29 -10.26 -8.05
N LYS A 223 -11.21 -9.56 -7.38
CA LYS A 223 -12.57 -10.05 -7.09
C LYS A 223 -13.45 -10.14 -8.33
N ASN A 224 -13.22 -9.29 -9.32
CA ASN A 224 -13.99 -9.29 -10.57
C ASN A 224 -13.66 -10.46 -11.50
N ILE A 225 -12.71 -11.32 -11.12
CA ILE A 225 -12.40 -12.56 -11.82
C ILE A 225 -12.98 -13.70 -11.05
N ASP A 226 -13.93 -14.36 -11.68
CA ASP A 226 -14.49 -15.61 -11.21
C ASP A 226 -13.47 -16.72 -11.48
N ILE A 227 -12.57 -16.93 -10.52
CA ILE A 227 -11.52 -17.94 -10.67
C ILE A 227 -12.08 -19.36 -10.45
N GLU A 228 -13.25 -19.47 -9.83
CA GLU A 228 -13.93 -20.74 -9.57
C GLU A 228 -14.47 -21.35 -10.87
N LYS A 229 -14.86 -20.52 -11.86
CA LYS A 229 -15.18 -20.98 -13.23
C LYS A 229 -14.03 -21.73 -13.91
N TYR A 230 -12.78 -21.51 -13.50
CA TYR A 230 -11.66 -22.31 -14.00
C TYR A 230 -11.67 -23.70 -13.35
N SER A 231 -11.94 -23.80 -12.05
CA SER A 231 -12.03 -25.08 -11.32
C SER A 231 -13.18 -25.98 -11.78
N GLU A 232 -14.35 -25.41 -12.13
CA GLU A 232 -15.53 -26.18 -12.56
C GLU A 232 -15.35 -26.85 -13.93
N ASN A 233 -14.41 -26.36 -14.75
CA ASN A 233 -14.08 -26.94 -16.05
C ASN A 233 -13.05 -28.08 -15.97
N SER A 234 -12.63 -28.48 -14.76
CA SER A 234 -11.67 -29.58 -14.55
C SER A 234 -12.23 -30.97 -14.86
N ASN A 235 -13.56 -31.12 -14.96
CA ASN A 235 -14.27 -32.38 -15.26
C ASN A 235 -14.27 -32.80 -16.74
N ILE A 236 -13.23 -32.44 -17.52
CA ILE A 236 -12.95 -33.20 -18.74
C ILE A 236 -12.29 -34.50 -18.30
N VAL A 237 -13.14 -35.46 -17.96
CA VAL A 237 -12.84 -36.86 -17.67
C VAL A 237 -12.11 -37.42 -18.89
N LEU A 238 -10.80 -37.67 -18.75
CA LEU A 238 -10.04 -38.57 -19.63
C LEU A 238 -10.31 -40.00 -19.14
N GLU A 239 -11.56 -40.45 -19.20
CA GLU A 239 -11.89 -41.87 -19.13
C GLU A 239 -11.97 -42.34 -20.58
N GLY A 240 -10.97 -43.11 -20.98
CA GLY A 240 -10.86 -43.66 -22.31
C GLY A 240 -9.62 -44.55 -22.38
N ASP A 241 -9.65 -45.64 -21.62
CA ASP A 241 -8.71 -46.77 -21.73
C ASP A 241 -8.98 -47.63 -22.98
N ASP A 242 -9.84 -47.19 -23.89
CA ASP A 242 -10.21 -47.95 -25.09
C ASP A 242 -9.85 -47.15 -26.35
N GLU A 243 -8.99 -47.76 -27.17
CA GLU A 243 -8.67 -47.44 -28.58
C GLU A 243 -9.46 -46.27 -29.20
N VAL A 244 -8.83 -45.09 -29.33
CA VAL A 244 -9.37 -44.01 -30.17
C VAL A 244 -8.32 -43.54 -31.18
N ASP A 245 -8.67 -43.83 -32.43
CA ASP A 245 -8.08 -43.38 -33.68
C ASP A 245 -7.67 -41.90 -33.73
N LEU A 246 -6.77 -41.62 -34.68
CA LEU A 246 -6.20 -40.37 -35.23
C LEU A 246 -6.95 -39.00 -35.13
N MET A 247 -8.14 -38.90 -34.52
CA MET A 247 -8.88 -37.65 -34.28
C MET A 247 -8.45 -36.87 -33.00
N ASN A 248 -7.49 -37.38 -32.24
CA ASN A 248 -7.07 -36.77 -30.96
C ASN A 248 -6.32 -35.42 -31.11
N SER A 249 -5.69 -35.15 -32.27
CA SER A 249 -4.86 -33.94 -32.47
C SER A 249 -5.65 -32.63 -32.42
N THR A 250 -6.91 -32.64 -32.87
CA THR A 250 -7.75 -31.43 -32.92
C THR A 250 -8.33 -31.07 -31.54
N TYR A 251 -8.63 -32.08 -30.71
CA TYR A 251 -9.11 -31.89 -29.34
C TYR A 251 -7.99 -31.45 -28.39
N LEU A 252 -6.80 -32.03 -28.54
CA LEU A 252 -5.61 -31.63 -27.79
C LEU A 252 -5.27 -30.16 -28.10
N SER A 253 -5.22 -29.78 -29.39
CA SER A 253 -4.93 -28.41 -29.84
C SER A 253 -5.91 -27.35 -29.28
N LYS A 254 -7.22 -27.63 -29.28
CA LYS A 254 -8.23 -26.72 -28.72
C LYS A 254 -8.10 -26.55 -27.19
N THR A 255 -7.75 -27.63 -26.50
CA THR A 255 -7.57 -27.63 -25.04
C THR A 255 -6.32 -26.86 -24.63
N THR A 256 -5.21 -27.06 -25.35
CA THR A 256 -3.97 -26.31 -25.16
C THR A 256 -4.18 -24.81 -25.40
N SER A 257 -4.86 -24.42 -26.49
CA SER A 257 -5.15 -23.01 -26.77
C SER A 257 -6.04 -22.33 -25.71
N LYS A 258 -6.96 -23.07 -25.07
CA LYS A 258 -7.76 -22.54 -23.95
C LYS A 258 -6.89 -22.31 -22.72
N ILE A 259 -6.09 -23.31 -22.36
CA ILE A 259 -5.19 -23.28 -21.20
C ILE A 259 -4.18 -22.14 -21.31
N GLU A 260 -3.54 -21.98 -22.47
CA GLU A 260 -2.62 -20.87 -22.73
C GLU A 260 -3.28 -19.49 -22.57
N ARG A 261 -4.53 -19.35 -23.06
CA ARG A 261 -5.30 -18.10 -22.93
C ARG A 261 -5.64 -17.79 -21.48
N ASP A 262 -6.00 -18.81 -20.71
CA ASP A 262 -6.33 -18.69 -19.29
C ASP A 262 -5.08 -18.29 -18.49
N VAL A 263 -3.93 -18.95 -18.71
CA VAL A 263 -2.63 -18.59 -18.11
C VAL A 263 -2.27 -17.14 -18.42
N THR A 264 -2.32 -16.74 -19.70
CA THR A 264 -2.01 -15.37 -20.14
C THR A 264 -2.90 -14.33 -19.46
N THR A 265 -4.18 -14.65 -19.31
CA THR A 265 -5.16 -13.78 -18.64
C THR A 265 -4.79 -13.59 -17.17
N ILE A 266 -4.54 -14.70 -16.44
CA ILE A 266 -4.15 -14.69 -15.04
C ILE A 266 -2.84 -13.90 -14.84
N LEU A 267 -1.82 -14.14 -15.66
CA LEU A 267 -0.55 -13.42 -15.62
C LEU A 267 -0.74 -11.92 -15.80
N THR A 268 -1.52 -11.50 -16.81
CA THR A 268 -1.80 -10.08 -17.08
C THR A 268 -2.45 -9.39 -15.88
N ILE A 269 -3.34 -10.09 -15.18
CA ILE A 269 -3.98 -9.54 -13.98
C ILE A 269 -2.99 -9.48 -12.82
N LEU A 270 -2.23 -10.54 -12.58
CA LEU A 270 -1.23 -10.57 -11.51
C LEU A 270 -0.22 -9.43 -11.65
N GLU A 271 0.23 -9.14 -12.87
CA GLU A 271 1.11 -7.99 -13.13
C GLU A 271 0.47 -6.66 -12.73
N ARG A 272 -0.78 -6.42 -13.13
CA ARG A 272 -1.50 -5.20 -12.76
C ARG A 272 -1.68 -5.08 -11.25
N VAL A 273 -2.04 -6.17 -10.58
CA VAL A 273 -2.17 -6.23 -9.11
C VAL A 273 -0.83 -5.94 -8.44
N MET A 274 0.25 -6.55 -8.92
CA MET A 274 1.60 -6.31 -8.40
C MET A 274 2.01 -4.85 -8.51
N ILE A 275 1.73 -4.19 -9.65
CA ILE A 275 2.01 -2.76 -9.84
C ILE A 275 1.23 -1.92 -8.81
N LEU A 276 -0.07 -2.18 -8.65
CA LEU A 276 -0.91 -1.42 -7.72
C LEU A 276 -0.49 -1.62 -6.25
N VAL A 277 -0.23 -2.87 -5.87
CA VAL A 277 0.27 -3.20 -4.52
C VAL A 277 1.62 -2.54 -4.28
N GLN A 278 2.53 -2.57 -5.27
CA GLN A 278 3.83 -1.90 -5.18
C GLN A 278 3.69 -0.39 -5.02
N GLN A 279 2.84 0.25 -5.82
CA GLN A 279 2.54 1.68 -5.69
C GLN A 279 1.96 2.02 -4.31
N GLY A 280 1.07 1.17 -3.78
CA GLY A 280 0.55 1.30 -2.42
C GLY A 280 1.65 1.22 -1.35
N ARG A 281 2.57 0.26 -1.47
CA ARG A 281 3.74 0.13 -0.58
C ARG A 281 4.63 1.37 -0.65
N GLU A 282 4.90 1.88 -1.85
CA GLU A 282 5.72 3.08 -2.06
C GLU A 282 5.14 4.30 -1.36
N GLN A 283 3.82 4.46 -1.30
CA GLN A 283 3.20 5.56 -0.56
C GLN A 283 3.46 5.48 0.95
N LEU A 284 3.63 4.28 1.51
CA LEU A 284 3.89 4.04 2.94
C LEU A 284 5.38 4.08 3.28
N THR A 285 6.27 3.73 2.35
CA THR A 285 7.72 3.68 2.60
C THR A 285 8.43 4.98 2.24
N THR A 286 7.98 5.65 1.19
CA THR A 286 8.65 6.84 0.64
C THR A 286 8.29 8.06 1.45
N TYR A 287 9.29 8.83 1.92
CA TYR A 287 9.08 10.08 2.65
C TYR A 287 8.22 11.04 1.82
N GLY A 288 6.98 11.28 2.20
CA GLY A 288 6.08 12.19 1.47
C GLY A 288 5.99 13.59 2.08
N GLY A 289 6.90 13.91 2.99
CA GLY A 289 6.90 15.19 3.67
C GLY A 289 7.42 16.35 2.83
N LEU A 290 7.72 17.46 3.50
CA LEU A 290 8.28 18.72 2.98
C LEU A 290 9.53 18.52 2.06
N ARG A 291 9.31 18.12 0.79
CA ARG A 291 10.37 17.93 -0.22
C ARG A 291 10.68 19.20 -1.00
N PHE A 292 9.77 20.17 -1.00
CA PHE A 292 9.88 21.41 -1.77
C PHE A 292 10.88 22.43 -1.25
N LEU A 293 11.60 22.11 -0.17
CA LEU A 293 12.44 23.05 0.54
C LEU A 293 13.93 22.85 0.33
N THR A 294 14.37 21.80 -0.36
CA THR A 294 15.80 21.65 -0.68
C THR A 294 16.17 22.43 -1.95
N ASP A 295 17.26 23.19 -1.88
CA ASP A 295 17.77 24.15 -2.87
C ASP A 295 17.84 23.68 -4.35
N GLU A 296 17.70 22.39 -4.65
CA GLU A 296 17.70 21.86 -6.04
C GLU A 296 16.33 21.82 -6.73
N TYR A 297 15.23 22.09 -6.01
CA TYR A 297 13.86 22.01 -6.56
C TYR A 297 13.19 23.39 -6.67
N ARG A 298 13.88 24.37 -7.24
CA ARG A 298 13.20 25.55 -7.80
C ARG A 298 12.37 25.07 -9.00
N LEU A 299 11.04 25.01 -8.84
CA LEU A 299 9.98 24.92 -9.87
C LEU A 299 9.24 23.58 -10.08
N SER A 300 9.55 22.48 -9.38
CA SER A 300 8.80 21.21 -9.61
C SER A 300 8.24 20.53 -8.36
N SER A 301 8.31 21.17 -7.19
CA SER A 301 7.37 20.81 -6.14
C SER A 301 5.95 21.06 -6.63
N SER A 302 5.19 19.98 -6.78
CA SER A 302 3.84 20.08 -7.32
C SER A 302 3.03 21.06 -6.47
N ILE A 303 2.25 21.94 -7.11
CA ILE A 303 1.28 22.84 -6.46
C ILE A 303 0.46 22.12 -5.37
N SER A 304 0.29 20.79 -5.50
CA SER A 304 -0.39 19.95 -4.52
C SER A 304 0.29 19.86 -3.15
N GLU A 305 1.63 19.88 -3.05
CA GLU A 305 2.33 19.74 -1.76
C GLU A 305 2.17 21.00 -0.90
N LYS A 306 2.32 22.19 -1.50
CA LYS A 306 2.07 23.48 -0.82
C LYS A 306 0.61 23.56 -0.36
N ALA A 307 -0.34 23.21 -1.23
CA ALA A 307 -1.76 23.21 -0.90
C ALA A 307 -2.10 22.26 0.26
N ASN A 308 -1.51 21.06 0.31
CA ASN A 308 -1.75 20.10 1.40
C ASN A 308 -1.29 20.65 2.76
N ILE A 309 -0.18 21.36 2.80
CA ILE A 309 0.33 21.94 4.06
C ILE A 309 -0.47 23.14 4.50
N GLU A 310 -0.93 23.97 3.57
CA GLU A 310 -1.85 25.06 3.89
C GLU A 310 -3.16 24.51 4.45
N LEU A 311 -3.73 23.46 3.85
CA LEU A 311 -4.89 22.76 4.38
C LEU A 311 -4.63 22.20 5.79
N LEU A 312 -3.45 21.60 6.01
CA LEU A 312 -3.05 21.15 7.33
C LEU A 312 -2.97 22.32 8.34
N GLN A 313 -2.35 23.45 7.99
CA GLN A 313 -2.26 24.59 8.89
C GLN A 313 -3.64 25.18 9.22
N GLN A 314 -4.57 25.12 8.28
CA GLN A 314 -5.95 25.58 8.46
C GLN A 314 -6.78 24.65 9.37
N SER A 315 -6.41 23.37 9.48
CA SER A 315 -7.11 22.40 10.35
C SER A 315 -6.86 22.60 11.86
N PHE A 316 -5.90 23.44 12.24
CA PHE A 316 -5.56 23.69 13.64
C PHE A 316 -6.37 24.82 14.29
N HIS A 317 -6.77 24.60 15.53
CA HIS A 317 -7.42 25.57 16.40
C HIS A 317 -6.70 25.72 17.76
N PRO A 318 -6.37 26.94 18.20
CA PRO A 318 -6.39 28.17 17.42
C PRO A 318 -5.48 28.08 16.19
N ARG A 319 -5.70 28.96 15.19
CA ARG A 319 -4.85 29.01 14.00
C ARG A 319 -3.41 29.27 14.43
N LEU A 320 -2.48 28.52 13.84
CA LEU A 320 -1.06 28.65 14.13
C LEU A 320 -0.51 30.02 13.70
N PRO A 321 0.48 30.57 14.44
CA PRO A 321 1.23 31.75 14.01
C PRO A 321 1.89 31.53 12.64
N LYS A 322 2.07 32.60 11.85
CA LYS A 322 2.70 32.52 10.51
C LYS A 322 4.12 31.95 10.61
N GLU A 323 4.79 32.19 11.73
CA GLU A 323 6.15 31.75 12.01
C GLU A 323 6.25 30.30 12.50
N THR A 324 5.15 29.56 12.48
CA THR A 324 5.09 28.19 12.98
C THR A 324 4.46 27.29 11.93
N LEU A 325 5.04 26.10 11.77
CA LEU A 325 4.55 25.09 10.83
C LEU A 325 4.52 23.73 11.53
N ILE A 326 3.37 23.04 11.44
CA ILE A 326 3.26 21.63 11.82
C ILE A 326 3.10 20.79 10.56
N GLU A 327 3.80 19.66 10.49
CA GLU A 327 3.73 18.72 9.38
C GLU A 327 3.38 17.31 9.87
N PHE A 328 2.55 16.62 9.09
CA PHE A 328 2.40 15.18 9.17
C PHE A 328 2.88 14.54 7.88
N SER A 329 3.82 13.60 8.00
CA SER A 329 4.32 12.83 6.86
C SER A 329 4.47 11.36 7.22
N ILE A 330 4.47 10.50 6.19
CA ILE A 330 4.62 9.05 6.37
C ILE A 330 5.94 8.61 5.74
N THR A 331 6.72 7.83 6.50
CA THR A 331 7.95 7.18 6.02
C THR A 331 8.10 5.83 6.70
N ASN A 332 8.38 4.78 5.93
CA ASN A 332 8.50 3.41 6.45
C ASN A 332 7.34 3.01 7.39
N ALA A 333 6.11 3.35 7.00
CA ALA A 333 4.89 3.13 7.79
C ALA A 333 4.90 3.76 9.20
N GLN A 334 5.73 4.78 9.43
CA GLN A 334 5.75 5.59 10.64
C GLN A 334 5.15 6.96 10.34
N LEU A 335 4.35 7.46 11.29
CA LEU A 335 3.86 8.83 11.29
C LEU A 335 4.96 9.74 11.83
N HIS A 336 5.42 10.65 10.99
CA HIS A 336 6.32 11.72 11.35
C HIS A 336 5.49 12.96 11.69
N VAL A 337 5.70 13.50 12.89
CA VAL A 337 5.13 14.76 13.33
C VAL A 337 6.26 15.77 13.44
N GLY A 338 6.34 16.68 12.48
CA GLY A 338 7.31 17.76 12.42
C GLY A 338 6.74 19.06 12.98
N VAL A 339 7.51 19.76 13.80
CA VAL A 339 7.21 21.12 14.25
C VAL A 339 8.39 22.00 13.90
N TYR A 340 8.10 23.09 13.21
CA TYR A 340 9.09 23.98 12.62
C TYR A 340 8.85 25.41 13.07
N GLY A 341 9.93 26.04 13.53
CA GLY A 341 10.00 27.49 13.69
C GLY A 341 10.49 28.10 12.39
N LEU A 342 9.74 29.07 11.89
CA LEU A 342 10.04 29.80 10.67
C LEU A 342 10.51 31.20 11.01
N SER A 343 11.37 31.75 10.19
CA SER A 343 11.80 33.14 10.29
C SER A 343 11.84 33.75 8.90
N TYR A 344 11.41 35.00 8.81
CA TYR A 344 11.24 35.70 7.55
C TYR A 344 12.22 36.87 7.46
N THR A 345 12.75 37.11 6.26
CA THR A 345 13.51 38.32 5.93
C THR A 345 13.04 38.89 4.60
N SER A 346 12.94 40.21 4.49
CA SER A 346 12.49 40.84 3.24
C SER A 346 13.56 40.71 2.15
N ILE A 347 13.14 40.35 0.93
CA ILE A 347 14.02 40.31 -0.25
C ILE A 347 14.63 41.69 -0.52
N ALA A 348 13.89 42.77 -0.26
CA ALA A 348 14.35 44.14 -0.51
C ALA A 348 15.55 44.55 0.37
N THR A 349 15.70 43.94 1.55
CA THR A 349 16.75 44.29 2.51
C THR A 349 17.86 43.25 2.61
N SER A 350 17.67 42.05 2.04
CA SER A 350 18.62 40.95 2.15
C SER A 350 19.59 40.95 0.98
N SER A 351 20.85 41.34 1.22
CA SER A 351 21.91 41.11 0.25
C SER A 351 22.22 39.61 0.17
N VAL A 352 22.56 39.12 -1.02
CA VAL A 352 22.97 37.71 -1.27
C VAL A 352 24.09 37.25 -0.31
N THR A 353 24.87 38.20 0.21
CA THR A 353 25.93 38.01 1.21
C THR A 353 25.42 37.76 2.64
N GLN A 354 24.24 38.27 3.04
CA GLN A 354 23.66 38.01 4.36
C GLN A 354 23.11 36.59 4.50
N LEU A 355 22.54 36.01 3.43
CA LEU A 355 22.08 34.62 3.39
C LEU A 355 23.24 33.61 3.56
N LYS A 356 24.47 33.97 3.17
CA LYS A 356 25.66 33.14 3.36
C LYS A 356 26.28 33.26 4.76
N ASN A 357 26.06 34.39 5.45
CA ASN A 357 26.74 34.75 6.71
C ASN A 357 25.87 34.61 7.97
N SER A 358 24.60 34.25 7.85
CA SER A 358 23.81 33.86 9.02
C SER A 358 24.43 32.62 9.67
N ASN A 359 24.59 32.64 11.00
CA ASN A 359 25.01 31.52 11.87
C ASN A 359 23.99 30.35 11.87
N LEU A 360 23.47 30.00 10.69
CA LEU A 360 22.62 28.84 10.46
C LEU A 360 23.55 27.62 10.34
N SER A 361 23.18 26.51 11.00
CA SER A 361 23.88 25.23 10.82
C SER A 361 23.94 24.88 9.32
N SER A 362 24.97 24.15 8.88
CA SER A 362 25.06 23.72 7.47
C SER A 362 23.78 23.04 6.97
N ASP A 363 23.10 22.25 7.80
CA ASP A 363 21.85 21.58 7.43
C ASP A 363 20.62 22.49 7.33
N SER A 364 20.60 23.62 8.04
CA SER A 364 19.49 24.60 7.97
C SER A 364 19.68 25.65 6.88
N ARG A 365 20.92 25.88 6.43
CA ARG A 365 21.26 26.82 5.34
C ARG A 365 20.66 26.43 3.99
N HIS A 366 20.30 25.16 3.80
CA HIS A 366 19.84 24.62 2.52
C HIS A 366 18.33 24.55 2.34
N ARG A 367 17.57 25.12 3.30
CA ARG A 367 16.10 25.14 3.24
C ARG A 367 15.55 26.55 3.38
N HIS A 368 15.43 27.24 2.24
CA HIS A 368 14.77 28.54 2.14
C HIS A 368 13.61 28.47 1.14
N PHE A 369 12.58 29.28 1.36
CA PHE A 369 11.46 29.42 0.44
C PHE A 369 11.07 30.89 0.30
N ILE A 370 10.45 31.22 -0.84
CA ILE A 370 9.97 32.57 -1.11
C ILE A 370 8.46 32.57 -0.92
N THR A 371 7.97 33.49 -0.09
CA THR A 371 6.53 33.71 0.12
C THR A 371 5.93 34.55 -1.01
N GLU A 372 4.61 34.57 -1.12
CA GLU A 372 3.89 35.44 -2.06
C GLU A 372 4.12 36.94 -1.78
N ASP A 373 4.45 37.26 -0.52
CA ASP A 373 4.79 38.62 -0.07
C ASP A 373 6.24 39.04 -0.42
N ASN A 374 6.95 38.25 -1.23
CA ASN A 374 8.38 38.45 -1.53
C ASN A 374 9.26 38.49 -0.26
N GLU A 375 8.96 37.63 0.71
CA GLU A 375 9.82 37.36 1.86
C GLU A 375 10.58 36.05 1.66
N ILE A 376 11.80 35.96 2.18
CA ILE A 376 12.54 34.71 2.28
C ILE A 376 12.26 34.11 3.64
N GLY A 377 11.54 32.99 3.66
CA GLY A 377 11.36 32.15 4.83
C GLY A 377 12.51 31.14 4.98
N TYR A 378 12.99 30.94 6.20
CA TYR A 378 13.97 29.91 6.54
C TYR A 378 13.61 29.20 7.84
N PHE A 379 14.10 27.97 8.00
CA PHE A 379 13.86 27.14 9.18
C PHE A 379 14.80 27.53 10.31
N SER A 380 14.28 28.18 11.33
CA SER A 380 15.05 28.58 12.52
C SER A 380 15.15 27.45 13.54
N GLU A 381 14.12 26.62 13.65
CA GLU A 381 14.05 25.42 14.51
C GLU A 381 13.29 24.29 13.84
N GLU A 382 13.65 23.05 14.18
CA GLU A 382 13.00 21.84 13.68
C GLU A 382 13.01 20.76 14.76
N TYR A 383 11.84 20.18 15.02
CA TYR A 383 11.67 19.04 15.92
C TYR A 383 10.78 18.00 15.26
N ILE A 384 11.27 16.77 15.14
CA ILE A 384 10.55 15.69 14.46
C ILE A 384 10.38 14.52 15.43
N SER A 385 9.13 14.10 15.63
CA SER A 385 8.79 12.84 16.30
C SER A 385 8.46 11.79 15.25
N LYS A 386 9.06 10.60 15.36
CA LYS A 386 8.70 9.44 14.55
C LYS A 386 7.91 8.47 15.41
N ILE A 387 6.67 8.19 15.04
CA ILE A 387 5.81 7.31 15.80
C ILE A 387 5.33 6.15 14.93
N THR A 388 5.38 4.95 15.50
CA THR A 388 4.80 3.76 14.88
C THR A 388 3.30 3.78 15.07
N VAL A 389 2.54 3.60 13.99
CA VAL A 389 1.08 3.44 14.02
C VAL A 389 0.80 2.00 13.62
N ALA A 390 0.15 1.25 14.50
CA ALA A 390 0.03 -0.21 14.34
C ALA A 390 -0.68 -0.58 13.03
N SER A 391 -1.72 0.17 12.66
CA SER A 391 -2.47 -0.02 11.43
C SER A 391 -1.62 0.21 10.17
N PHE A 392 -0.70 1.18 10.18
CA PHE A 392 0.16 1.48 9.04
C PHE A 392 1.21 0.39 8.84
N SER A 393 1.86 -0.03 9.92
CA SER A 393 2.86 -1.10 9.85
C SER A 393 2.23 -2.43 9.41
N SER A 394 1.10 -2.80 10.01
CA SER A 394 0.37 -4.02 9.64
C SER A 394 -0.15 -3.96 8.20
N GLY A 395 -0.66 -2.81 7.76
CA GLY A 395 -1.08 -2.61 6.37
C GLY A 395 0.07 -2.78 5.38
N LEU A 396 1.26 -2.25 5.70
CA LEU A 396 2.46 -2.43 4.88
C LEU A 396 2.92 -3.90 4.83
N ASP A 397 2.82 -4.63 5.94
CA ASP A 397 3.17 -6.05 6.01
C ASP A 397 2.26 -6.89 5.13
N HIS A 398 0.94 -6.68 5.21
CA HIS A 398 -0.04 -7.35 4.35
C HIS A 398 0.17 -7.05 2.86
N LEU A 399 0.43 -5.79 2.49
CA LEU A 399 0.77 -5.46 1.10
C LEU A 399 2.07 -6.13 0.65
N THR A 400 3.07 -6.23 1.54
CA THR A 400 4.33 -6.90 1.24
C THR A 400 4.15 -8.40 1.06
N ASN A 401 3.30 -9.04 1.87
CA ASN A 401 2.97 -10.45 1.74
C ASN A 401 2.18 -10.73 0.46
N ALA A 402 1.15 -9.93 0.16
CA ALA A 402 0.41 -10.01 -1.08
C ALA A 402 1.33 -9.92 -2.30
N PHE A 403 2.26 -8.94 -2.32
CA PHE A 403 3.23 -8.79 -3.40
C PHE A 403 4.11 -10.04 -3.59
N LYS A 404 4.64 -10.60 -2.48
CA LYS A 404 5.45 -11.83 -2.50
C LYS A 404 4.64 -13.01 -3.04
N MET A 405 3.39 -13.16 -2.62
CA MET A 405 2.50 -14.22 -3.10
C MET A 405 2.19 -14.07 -4.59
N CYS A 406 1.86 -12.87 -5.07
CA CYS A 406 1.68 -12.62 -6.50
C CYS A 406 2.94 -12.95 -7.31
N SER A 407 4.13 -12.54 -6.82
CA SER A 407 5.39 -12.84 -7.51
C SER A 407 5.67 -14.34 -7.56
N ARG A 408 5.37 -15.10 -6.49
CA ARG A 408 5.53 -16.55 -6.48
C ARG A 408 4.57 -17.23 -7.46
N LEU A 409 3.29 -16.83 -7.46
CA LEU A 409 2.30 -17.38 -8.37
C LEU A 409 2.61 -17.07 -9.83
N ARG A 410 3.05 -15.83 -10.11
CA ARG A 410 3.52 -15.44 -11.44
C ARG A 410 4.68 -16.32 -11.89
N ASN A 411 5.70 -16.48 -11.06
CA ASN A 411 6.86 -17.31 -11.40
C ASN A 411 6.46 -18.76 -11.66
N LEU A 412 5.57 -19.33 -10.85
CA LEU A 412 5.05 -20.69 -11.04
C LEU A 412 4.33 -20.81 -12.39
N LEU A 413 3.46 -19.85 -12.73
CA LEU A 413 2.77 -19.82 -14.01
C LEU A 413 3.71 -19.59 -15.20
N THR A 414 4.76 -18.80 -15.06
CA THR A 414 5.74 -18.57 -16.14
C THR A 414 6.62 -19.79 -16.36
N THR A 415 7.04 -20.48 -15.29
CA THR A 415 7.90 -21.68 -15.40
C THR A 415 7.16 -22.88 -16.00
N HIS A 416 5.87 -23.05 -15.70
CA HIS A 416 5.07 -24.16 -16.24
C HIS A 416 4.23 -23.78 -17.47
N GLY A 417 4.06 -22.49 -17.78
CA GLY A 417 3.09 -21.97 -18.74
C GLY A 417 3.60 -21.76 -20.17
N LEU A 418 4.51 -22.61 -20.66
CA LEU A 418 4.96 -22.61 -22.07
C LEU A 418 5.72 -21.32 -22.49
N TYR A 419 6.92 -21.13 -21.94
CA TYR A 419 7.97 -20.28 -22.55
C TYR A 419 9.34 -20.92 -22.47
#